data_AF-A0A958Y0T8-F1
#
_entry.id   AF-A0A958Y0T8-F1
#
_cell.length_a   1.000
_cell.length_b   1.000
_cell.length_c   1.000
_cell.angle_alpha   90.00
_cell.angle_beta   90.00
_cell.angle_gamma   90.00
#
_symmetry.space_group_name_H-M   'P 1'
#
loop_
_entity.id
_entity.type
_entity.pdbx_description
1 polymer ?
#
loop_
_entity_poly.entity_id
_entity_poly.type
_entity_poly.pdbx_seq_one_letter_code
_entity_poly.pdbx_strand_id
1 'polypeptide(L)'
;MRTVVLSIGLMLFAFSSLFAQEGGAVADSDTTIYEAVEQMPRFPACEKLDTTIQVKNQCAQQALLSLMYKNISYPLEARQNDIEGTVVVSFVVEKDGSLSNFKIVKDIGGGCGLEVLRVVEGINEAGILWVPGMNNGQVVRARFNLPIKFKLEEVPPYTIIGRDTVYTQFEKPLEFKGGDEALQAYLTENLEYPASGNDSCLMGRIELQVMVRPSGEVRILDLIDYSGLDFDFWYEAISLATSTYGKWDPAVFEGRQVTAAYNIALPFLPEAPGCQERVKEFETANALAEEGANLFDSGEKEAGVEKLSQAVAMFPNNANYLLMRGQAYLDMNRFGEACEDLTLARRICFIDWYDGVLPVICKQE
;
A
#
# COMPACT_ATOMS: atom_id res chain seq x y z
N MET A 1 6.57 78.47 21.66
CA MET A 1 5.59 79.30 22.41
C MET A 1 4.37 79.45 21.51
N ARG A 2 3.28 78.79 21.86
CA ARG A 2 2.03 78.67 21.08
C ARG A 2 0.93 79.42 21.83
N THR A 3 0.19 80.25 21.12
CA THR A 3 -1.20 80.70 21.37
C THR A 3 -1.66 81.31 20.06
N VAL A 4 -2.87 81.06 19.55
CA VAL A 4 -4.13 81.69 20.00
C VAL A 4 -5.32 80.84 19.54
N VAL A 5 -6.38 80.87 20.37
CA VAL A 5 -7.72 80.28 20.23
C VAL A 5 -8.70 81.30 19.65
N LEU A 6 -9.72 80.85 18.91
CA LEU A 6 -11.13 81.32 18.79
C LEU A 6 -11.67 80.94 17.39
N SER A 7 -12.95 80.71 17.09
CA SER A 7 -14.17 80.29 17.78
C SER A 7 -15.25 80.19 16.68
N ILE A 8 -16.08 79.14 16.73
CA ILE A 8 -17.53 79.09 16.44
C ILE A 8 -18.04 79.46 15.03
N GLY A 9 -18.86 78.57 14.43
CA GLY A 9 -19.80 78.96 13.36
C GLY A 9 -20.47 77.79 12.63
N LEU A 10 -21.60 77.33 13.17
CA LEU A 10 -22.51 76.35 12.59
C LEU A 10 -23.31 76.97 11.42
N MET A 11 -23.38 76.32 10.25
CA MET A 11 -24.44 76.61 9.27
C MET A 11 -24.81 75.35 8.46
N LEU A 12 -26.00 74.84 8.74
CA LEU A 12 -26.72 73.81 7.99
C LEU A 12 -27.16 74.36 6.63
N PHE A 13 -26.74 73.73 5.55
CA PHE A 13 -27.38 73.87 4.23
C PHE A 13 -27.97 72.52 3.82
N ALA A 14 -29.30 72.47 3.78
CA ALA A 14 -30.06 71.37 3.22
C ALA A 14 -29.87 71.36 1.69
N PHE A 15 -29.15 70.35 1.19
CA PHE A 15 -29.07 70.06 -0.24
C PHE A 15 -30.00 68.87 -0.53
N SER A 16 -31.13 69.18 -1.15
CA SER A 16 -32.07 68.22 -1.71
C SER A 16 -31.49 67.62 -2.99
N SER A 17 -30.86 66.45 -2.88
CA SER A 17 -30.52 65.62 -4.04
C SER A 17 -31.66 64.66 -4.36
N LEU A 18 -32.26 64.84 -5.54
CA LEU A 18 -33.03 63.82 -6.23
C LEU A 18 -32.16 62.56 -6.35
N PHE A 19 -32.56 61.47 -5.70
CA PHE A 19 -32.11 60.14 -6.08
C PHE A 19 -33.04 59.63 -7.18
N ALA A 20 -32.50 59.48 -8.39
CA ALA A 20 -33.11 58.70 -9.45
C ALA A 20 -33.17 57.25 -8.98
N GLN A 21 -34.38 56.68 -8.92
CA GLN A 21 -34.59 55.27 -8.64
C GLN A 21 -34.41 54.50 -9.96
N GLU A 22 -33.20 54.02 -10.22
CA GLU A 22 -33.01 52.95 -11.20
C GLU A 22 -33.57 51.66 -10.59
N GLY A 23 -34.77 51.31 -11.02
CA GLY A 23 -35.33 49.98 -10.83
C GLY A 23 -34.50 48.97 -11.61
N GLY A 24 -33.44 48.46 -10.99
CA GLY A 24 -32.77 47.24 -11.43
C GLY A 24 -33.75 46.08 -11.31
N ALA A 25 -34.22 45.57 -12.44
CA ALA A 25 -34.94 44.31 -12.50
C ALA A 25 -34.04 43.22 -11.92
N VAL A 26 -34.45 42.65 -10.79
CA VAL A 26 -33.85 41.41 -10.28
C VAL A 26 -34.20 40.34 -11.31
N ALA A 27 -33.20 39.91 -12.09
CA ALA A 27 -33.33 38.74 -12.94
C ALA A 27 -33.65 37.55 -12.03
N ASP A 28 -34.85 37.02 -12.17
CA ASP A 28 -35.29 35.78 -11.53
C ASP A 28 -34.35 34.67 -12.01
N SER A 29 -33.37 34.30 -11.19
CA SER A 29 -32.44 33.24 -11.54
C SER A 29 -33.18 31.92 -11.45
N ASP A 30 -33.60 31.39 -12.60
CA ASP A 30 -34.25 30.08 -12.69
C ASP A 30 -33.48 29.02 -11.89
N THR A 31 -34.06 28.62 -10.75
CA THR A 31 -33.49 27.66 -9.80
C THR A 31 -33.89 26.23 -10.12
N THR A 32 -34.62 25.99 -11.21
CA THR A 32 -35.11 24.66 -11.58
C THR A 32 -33.94 23.69 -11.83
N ILE A 33 -34.01 22.52 -11.18
CA ILE A 33 -33.07 21.40 -11.40
C ILE A 33 -33.81 20.36 -12.23
N TYR A 34 -33.32 20.08 -13.42
CA TYR A 34 -33.93 19.13 -14.34
C TYR A 34 -33.40 17.71 -14.07
N GLU A 35 -34.31 16.75 -13.98
CA GLU A 35 -33.97 15.33 -13.79
C GLU A 35 -33.69 14.62 -15.11
N ALA A 36 -34.27 15.12 -16.21
CA ALA A 36 -34.04 14.65 -17.57
C ALA A 36 -34.05 15.85 -18.52
N VAL A 37 -33.11 15.86 -19.46
CA VAL A 37 -32.91 16.92 -20.45
C VAL A 37 -32.53 16.30 -21.80
N GLU A 38 -32.69 17.06 -22.90
CA GLU A 38 -32.35 16.58 -24.25
C GLU A 38 -30.89 16.16 -24.39
N GLN A 39 -29.97 16.91 -23.78
CA GLN A 39 -28.57 16.54 -23.67
C GLN A 39 -28.15 16.54 -22.20
N MET A 40 -27.92 15.35 -21.64
CA MET A 40 -27.45 15.21 -20.26
C MET A 40 -26.06 15.84 -20.08
N PRO A 41 -25.76 16.34 -18.88
CA PRO A 41 -24.41 16.76 -18.54
C PRO A 41 -23.40 15.64 -18.77
N ARG A 42 -22.18 16.00 -19.15
CA ARG A 42 -21.09 15.03 -19.36
C ARG A 42 -19.75 15.57 -18.84
N PHE A 43 -18.92 14.65 -18.40
CA PHE A 43 -17.55 14.94 -17.99
C PHE A 43 -16.76 15.54 -19.16
N PRO A 44 -15.89 16.55 -18.94
CA PRO A 44 -15.28 17.33 -20.01
C PRO A 44 -14.09 16.61 -20.65
N ALA A 45 -14.32 15.39 -21.13
CA ALA A 45 -13.36 14.61 -21.89
C ALA A 45 -13.85 14.46 -23.33
N CYS A 46 -12.91 14.54 -24.27
CA CYS A 46 -13.17 14.26 -25.69
C CYS A 46 -14.05 15.29 -26.43
N GLU A 47 -14.28 16.48 -25.84
CA GLU A 47 -15.08 17.55 -26.48
C GLU A 47 -14.53 18.02 -27.83
N LYS A 48 -13.21 17.97 -27.98
CA LYS A 48 -12.48 18.38 -29.20
C LYS A 48 -12.54 17.35 -30.33
N LEU A 49 -13.10 16.16 -30.11
CA LEU A 49 -13.24 15.16 -31.17
C LEU A 49 -14.26 15.64 -32.22
N ASP A 50 -13.92 15.52 -33.49
CA ASP A 50 -14.84 15.73 -34.61
C ASP A 50 -15.65 14.46 -34.85
N THR A 51 -16.68 14.26 -34.03
CA THR A 51 -17.52 13.05 -34.03
C THR A 51 -18.91 13.35 -33.46
N THR A 52 -19.79 12.34 -33.51
CA THR A 52 -21.18 12.42 -33.01
C THR A 52 -21.25 12.63 -31.49
N ILE A 53 -22.36 13.21 -31.03
CA ILE A 53 -22.63 13.40 -29.58
C ILE A 53 -22.61 12.06 -28.84
N GLN A 54 -23.11 10.99 -29.47
CA GLN A 54 -23.14 9.64 -28.91
C GLN A 54 -21.72 9.15 -28.58
N VAL A 55 -20.77 9.33 -29.50
CA VAL A 55 -19.37 8.94 -29.29
C VAL A 55 -18.72 9.81 -28.21
N LYS A 56 -19.00 11.12 -28.20
CA LYS A 56 -18.52 12.01 -27.13
C LYS A 56 -19.04 11.58 -25.76
N ASN A 57 -20.31 11.23 -25.65
CA ASN A 57 -20.91 10.75 -24.39
C ASN A 57 -20.25 9.46 -23.90
N GLN A 58 -20.02 8.49 -24.78
CA GLN A 58 -19.32 7.25 -24.42
C GLN A 58 -17.90 7.52 -23.92
N CYS A 59 -17.16 8.37 -24.64
CA CYS A 59 -15.79 8.76 -24.28
C CYS A 59 -15.75 9.49 -22.93
N ALA A 60 -16.65 10.44 -22.71
CA ALA A 60 -16.80 11.16 -21.45
C ALA A 60 -17.11 10.23 -20.28
N GLN A 61 -18.01 9.26 -20.48
CA GLN A 61 -18.35 8.26 -19.47
C GLN A 61 -17.15 7.38 -19.12
N GLN A 62 -16.40 6.89 -20.11
CA GLN A 62 -15.19 6.10 -19.86
C GLN A 62 -14.12 6.89 -19.12
N ALA A 63 -13.89 8.15 -19.52
CA ALA A 63 -12.92 9.03 -18.87
C ALA A 63 -13.30 9.32 -17.40
N LEU A 64 -14.60 9.58 -17.15
CA LEU A 64 -15.10 9.74 -15.78
C LEU A 64 -14.86 8.49 -14.95
N LEU A 65 -15.27 7.31 -15.43
CA LEU A 65 -15.08 6.06 -14.69
C LEU A 65 -13.59 5.76 -14.45
N SER A 66 -12.72 6.01 -15.43
CA SER A 66 -11.27 5.85 -15.27
C SER A 66 -10.72 6.78 -14.18
N LEU A 67 -11.15 8.05 -14.15
CA LEU A 67 -10.77 8.98 -13.08
C LEU A 67 -11.26 8.49 -11.72
N MET A 68 -12.51 8.03 -11.64
CA MET A 68 -13.08 7.53 -10.38
C MET A 68 -12.30 6.31 -9.86
N TYR A 69 -12.12 5.27 -10.68
CA TYR A 69 -11.41 4.06 -10.27
C TYR A 69 -9.93 4.27 -9.97
N LYS A 70 -9.30 5.30 -10.55
CA LYS A 70 -7.94 5.68 -10.21
C LYS A 70 -7.81 6.34 -8.83
N ASN A 71 -8.85 7.03 -8.37
CA ASN A 71 -8.80 7.86 -7.16
C ASN A 71 -9.61 7.32 -5.98
N ILE A 72 -10.47 6.33 -6.22
CA ILE A 72 -11.21 5.62 -5.17
C ILE A 72 -10.28 4.60 -4.51
N SER A 73 -10.20 4.66 -3.18
CA SER A 73 -9.58 3.63 -2.34
C SER A 73 -10.65 2.75 -1.72
N TYR A 74 -10.60 1.43 -1.93
CA TYR A 74 -11.56 0.52 -1.29
C TYR A 74 -11.39 0.57 0.24
N PRO A 75 -12.40 1.06 1.00
CA PRO A 75 -12.26 1.23 2.43
C PRO A 75 -11.89 -0.07 3.14
N LEU A 76 -11.03 0.00 4.16
CA LEU A 76 -10.56 -1.18 4.89
C LEU A 76 -11.72 -1.94 5.54
N GLU A 77 -12.67 -1.23 6.17
CA GLU A 77 -13.85 -1.82 6.79
C GLU A 77 -14.70 -2.58 5.75
N ALA A 78 -14.89 -2.01 4.55
CA ALA A 78 -15.63 -2.67 3.49
C ALA A 78 -14.89 -3.92 2.96
N ARG A 79 -13.56 -3.88 2.87
CA ARG A 79 -12.73 -5.04 2.50
C ARG A 79 -12.77 -6.16 3.53
N GLN A 80 -12.69 -5.82 4.82
CA GLN A 80 -12.67 -6.79 5.92
C GLN A 80 -14.02 -7.49 6.12
N ASN A 81 -15.12 -6.83 5.75
CA ASN A 81 -16.48 -7.34 5.91
C ASN A 81 -17.11 -7.84 4.60
N ASP A 82 -16.28 -8.08 3.58
CA ASP A 82 -16.70 -8.57 2.25
C ASP A 82 -17.84 -7.74 1.60
N ILE A 83 -17.87 -6.42 1.83
CA ILE A 83 -18.93 -5.53 1.37
C ILE A 83 -18.70 -5.17 -0.08
N GLU A 84 -19.50 -5.69 -0.99
CA GLU A 84 -19.50 -5.38 -2.42
C GLU A 84 -20.82 -4.72 -2.88
N GLY A 85 -20.79 -4.09 -4.06
CA GLY A 85 -22.02 -3.68 -4.73
C GLY A 85 -21.86 -2.39 -5.51
N THR A 86 -22.94 -1.64 -5.64
CA THR A 86 -22.96 -0.38 -6.40
C THR A 86 -23.42 0.75 -5.51
N VAL A 87 -22.51 1.70 -5.28
CA VAL A 87 -22.79 3.02 -4.70
C VAL A 87 -23.30 3.92 -5.80
N VAL A 88 -24.28 4.76 -5.49
CA VAL A 88 -24.76 5.79 -6.42
C VAL A 88 -24.72 7.13 -5.71
N VAL A 89 -23.94 8.06 -6.29
CA VAL A 89 -23.88 9.46 -5.85
C VAL A 89 -24.62 10.33 -6.86
N SER A 90 -25.44 11.23 -6.35
CA SER A 90 -26.19 12.21 -7.12
C SER A 90 -25.63 13.60 -6.88
N PHE A 91 -25.52 14.41 -7.93
CA PHE A 91 -25.13 15.82 -7.83
C PHE A 91 -25.79 16.62 -8.94
N VAL A 92 -25.73 17.95 -8.84
CA VAL A 92 -26.24 18.86 -9.85
C VAL A 92 -25.05 19.43 -10.62
N VAL A 93 -25.12 19.35 -11.94
CA VAL A 93 -24.23 20.11 -12.82
C VAL A 93 -24.87 21.46 -13.09
N GLU A 94 -24.19 22.51 -12.66
CA GLU A 94 -24.63 23.89 -12.80
C GLU A 94 -24.41 24.41 -14.23
N LYS A 95 -25.02 25.56 -14.56
CA LYS A 95 -24.94 26.15 -15.91
C LYS A 95 -23.52 26.53 -16.32
N ASP A 96 -22.64 26.78 -15.35
CA ASP A 96 -21.22 27.08 -15.53
C ASP A 96 -20.32 25.83 -15.56
N GLY A 97 -20.91 24.63 -15.39
CA GLY A 97 -20.19 23.36 -15.33
C GLY A 97 -19.65 23.01 -13.94
N SER A 98 -19.84 23.85 -12.92
CA SER A 98 -19.50 23.50 -11.55
C SER A 98 -20.46 22.45 -10.98
N LEU A 99 -20.02 21.74 -9.95
CA LEU A 99 -20.81 20.71 -9.29
C LEU A 99 -21.36 21.21 -7.95
N SER A 100 -22.62 20.89 -7.66
CA SER A 100 -23.28 21.25 -6.41
C SER A 100 -24.24 20.16 -5.92
N ASN A 101 -24.80 20.32 -4.72
CA ASN A 101 -25.89 19.48 -4.19
C ASN A 101 -25.60 17.97 -4.19
N PHE A 102 -24.39 17.58 -3.76
CA PHE A 102 -23.96 16.20 -3.68
C PHE A 102 -24.77 15.41 -2.63
N LYS A 103 -25.19 14.19 -2.99
CA LYS A 103 -25.97 13.29 -2.14
C LYS A 103 -25.62 11.84 -2.46
N ILE A 104 -25.41 11.03 -1.43
CA ILE A 104 -25.37 9.58 -1.59
C ILE A 104 -26.83 9.10 -1.67
N VAL A 105 -27.23 8.55 -2.83
CA VAL A 105 -28.61 8.05 -3.05
C VAL A 105 -28.71 6.54 -2.88
N LYS A 106 -27.59 5.83 -3.01
CA LYS A 106 -27.45 4.42 -2.65
C LYS A 106 -26.07 4.19 -2.07
N ASP A 107 -26.01 3.61 -0.87
CA ASP A 107 -24.78 3.19 -0.23
C ASP A 107 -24.78 1.67 -0.04
N ILE A 108 -23.60 1.09 -0.04
CA ILE A 108 -23.35 -0.32 0.28
C ILE A 108 -22.77 -0.49 1.69
N GLY A 109 -22.34 0.60 2.35
CA GLY A 109 -21.77 0.58 3.70
C GLY A 109 -20.24 0.51 3.72
N GLY A 110 -19.67 0.37 4.92
CA GLY A 110 -18.22 0.27 5.15
C GLY A 110 -17.42 1.49 4.69
N GLY A 111 -18.06 2.66 4.58
CA GLY A 111 -17.43 3.90 4.10
C GLY A 111 -17.39 4.07 2.57
N CYS A 112 -17.93 3.15 1.78
CA CYS A 112 -17.86 3.21 0.31
C CYS A 112 -18.59 4.42 -0.27
N GLY A 113 -19.77 4.76 0.26
CA GLY A 113 -20.52 5.96 -0.12
C GLY A 113 -19.74 7.25 0.07
N LEU A 114 -19.10 7.38 1.24
CA LEU A 114 -18.27 8.54 1.58
C LEU A 114 -17.05 8.65 0.69
N GLU A 115 -16.42 7.54 0.33
CA GLU A 115 -15.26 7.54 -0.55
C GLU A 115 -15.60 8.00 -1.97
N VAL A 116 -16.73 7.53 -2.54
CA VAL A 116 -17.17 8.02 -3.85
C VAL A 116 -17.50 9.51 -3.78
N LEU A 117 -18.18 9.95 -2.72
CA LEU A 117 -18.51 11.35 -2.51
C LEU A 117 -17.25 12.23 -2.46
N ARG A 118 -16.24 11.82 -1.69
CA ARG A 118 -14.94 12.51 -1.59
C ARG A 118 -14.28 12.72 -2.96
N VAL A 119 -14.26 11.69 -3.80
CA VAL A 119 -13.65 11.80 -5.13
C VAL A 119 -14.45 12.72 -6.04
N VAL A 120 -15.79 12.66 -6.00
CA VAL A 120 -16.66 13.54 -6.80
C VAL A 120 -16.52 15.00 -6.35
N GLU A 121 -16.47 15.28 -5.06
CA GLU A 121 -16.23 16.64 -4.53
C GLU A 121 -14.85 17.17 -4.95
N GLY A 122 -13.83 16.31 -4.92
CA GLY A 122 -12.49 16.62 -5.40
C GLY A 122 -12.40 17.00 -6.89
N ILE A 123 -13.36 16.60 -7.73
CA ILE A 123 -13.44 17.06 -9.14
C ILE A 123 -13.64 18.58 -9.20
N ASN A 124 -14.50 19.11 -8.32
CA ASN A 124 -14.80 20.53 -8.27
C ASN A 124 -13.59 21.32 -7.73
N GLU A 125 -12.93 20.79 -6.69
CA GLU A 125 -11.70 21.38 -6.12
C GLU A 125 -10.54 21.40 -7.12
N ALA A 126 -10.44 20.38 -7.98
CA ALA A 126 -9.47 20.32 -9.07
C ALA A 126 -9.79 21.28 -10.24
N GLY A 127 -10.90 22.04 -10.17
CA GLY A 127 -11.29 23.02 -11.19
C GLY A 127 -11.75 22.39 -12.50
N ILE A 128 -12.23 21.14 -12.48
CA ILE A 128 -12.70 20.44 -13.68
C ILE A 128 -14.17 20.80 -13.91
N LEU A 129 -14.42 21.66 -14.90
CA LEU A 129 -15.77 22.10 -15.26
C LEU A 129 -16.45 21.14 -16.23
N TRP A 130 -17.64 20.66 -15.88
CA TRP A 130 -18.43 19.76 -16.70
C TRP A 130 -19.09 20.46 -17.88
N VAL A 131 -19.43 19.69 -18.91
CA VAL A 131 -20.35 20.17 -19.94
C VAL A 131 -21.75 20.15 -19.35
N PRO A 132 -22.44 21.30 -19.28
CA PRO A 132 -23.75 21.40 -18.64
C PRO A 132 -24.84 20.75 -19.48
N GLY A 133 -26.01 20.52 -18.86
CA GLY A 133 -27.17 19.98 -19.54
C GLY A 133 -27.80 21.00 -20.50
N MET A 134 -28.39 20.52 -21.60
CA MET A 134 -29.17 21.36 -22.50
C MET A 134 -30.60 20.84 -22.66
N ASN A 135 -31.57 21.77 -22.62
CA ASN A 135 -32.98 21.50 -22.83
C ASN A 135 -33.61 22.63 -23.65
N ASN A 136 -34.34 22.29 -24.73
CA ASN A 136 -34.92 23.26 -25.65
C ASN A 136 -33.89 24.29 -26.18
N GLY A 137 -32.66 23.84 -26.41
CA GLY A 137 -31.55 24.69 -26.85
C GLY A 137 -30.97 25.63 -25.78
N GLN A 138 -31.45 25.60 -24.53
CA GLN A 138 -30.94 26.41 -23.43
C GLN A 138 -30.09 25.57 -22.46
N VAL A 139 -29.04 26.19 -21.91
CA VAL A 139 -28.21 25.58 -20.86
C VAL A 139 -28.98 25.61 -19.53
N VAL A 140 -29.13 24.45 -18.91
CA VAL A 140 -29.93 24.26 -17.69
C VAL A 140 -29.17 23.50 -16.61
N ARG A 141 -29.59 23.68 -15.36
CA ARG A 141 -29.08 22.91 -14.22
C ARG A 141 -29.67 21.52 -14.28
N ALA A 142 -28.85 20.47 -14.26
CA ALA A 142 -29.35 19.11 -14.40
C ALA A 142 -28.76 18.18 -13.35
N ARG A 143 -29.61 17.29 -12.81
CA ARG A 143 -29.17 16.24 -11.90
C ARG A 143 -28.46 15.14 -12.67
N PHE A 144 -27.34 14.69 -12.12
CA PHE A 144 -26.57 13.56 -12.62
C PHE A 144 -26.44 12.51 -11.52
N ASN A 145 -26.64 11.24 -11.88
CA ASN A 145 -26.49 10.11 -10.97
C ASN A 145 -25.33 9.23 -11.46
N LEU A 146 -24.27 9.13 -10.66
CA LEU A 146 -23.07 8.37 -10.97
C LEU A 146 -23.06 7.05 -10.20
N PRO A 147 -23.27 5.91 -10.87
CA PRO A 147 -23.10 4.60 -10.26
C PRO A 147 -21.63 4.17 -10.29
N ILE A 148 -21.07 3.80 -9.14
CA ILE A 148 -19.74 3.22 -8.98
C ILE A 148 -19.86 1.82 -8.37
N LYS A 149 -19.31 0.84 -9.07
CA LYS A 149 -19.29 -0.55 -8.59
C LYS A 149 -18.01 -0.82 -7.80
N PHE A 150 -18.17 -1.23 -6.55
CA PHE A 150 -17.14 -1.87 -5.75
C PHE A 150 -17.26 -3.37 -5.94
N LYS A 151 -16.15 -3.99 -6.34
CA LYS A 151 -15.98 -5.44 -6.41
C LYS A 151 -14.64 -5.75 -5.79
N LEU A 152 -14.61 -6.65 -4.81
CA LEU A 152 -13.40 -7.22 -4.28
C LEU A 152 -12.73 -7.95 -5.43
N GLU A 153 -11.51 -7.54 -5.71
CA GLU A 153 -10.66 -8.32 -6.59
C GLU A 153 -10.35 -9.61 -5.83
N GLU A 154 -10.88 -10.74 -6.29
CA GLU A 154 -10.50 -12.04 -5.77
C GLU A 154 -8.99 -12.15 -5.96
N VAL A 155 -8.24 -12.14 -4.85
CA VAL A 155 -6.80 -12.37 -4.91
C VAL A 155 -6.64 -13.75 -5.53
N PRO A 156 -6.02 -13.86 -6.73
CA PRO A 156 -5.86 -15.16 -7.36
C PRO A 156 -5.14 -16.11 -6.40
N PRO A 157 -5.44 -17.42 -6.42
CA PRO A 157 -4.80 -18.40 -5.53
C PRO A 157 -3.33 -18.65 -5.90
N TYR A 158 -2.73 -17.76 -6.69
CA TYR A 158 -1.39 -17.80 -7.21
C TYR A 158 -0.86 -16.39 -7.47
N THR A 159 0.46 -16.28 -7.52
CA THR A 159 1.18 -15.12 -8.04
C THR A 159 1.94 -15.51 -9.31
N ILE A 160 2.28 -14.53 -10.14
CA ILE A 160 3.11 -14.75 -11.34
C ILE A 160 4.52 -14.26 -11.02
N ILE A 161 5.49 -15.18 -10.99
CA ILE A 161 6.91 -14.86 -10.79
C ILE A 161 7.65 -15.17 -12.09
N GLY A 162 8.08 -14.11 -12.79
CA GLY A 162 8.64 -14.24 -14.13
C GLY A 162 7.62 -14.79 -15.13
N ARG A 163 7.76 -16.07 -15.50
CA ARG A 163 6.82 -16.79 -16.40
C ARG A 163 6.09 -17.93 -15.70
N ASP A 164 6.33 -18.11 -14.41
CA ASP A 164 5.77 -19.20 -13.63
C ASP A 164 4.56 -18.73 -12.84
N THR A 165 3.52 -19.56 -12.83
CA THR A 165 2.39 -19.43 -11.93
C THR A 165 2.73 -20.16 -10.64
N VAL A 166 2.93 -19.44 -9.55
CA VAL A 166 3.28 -19.99 -8.23
C VAL A 166 2.08 -19.89 -7.32
N TYR A 167 1.51 -21.04 -6.96
CA TYR A 167 0.31 -21.12 -6.15
C TYR A 167 0.60 -20.82 -4.68
N THR A 168 -0.29 -20.02 -4.08
CA THR A 168 -0.25 -19.61 -2.66
C THR A 168 -1.38 -20.24 -1.86
N GLN A 169 -2.37 -20.84 -2.54
CA GLN A 169 -3.44 -21.63 -1.93
C GLN A 169 -3.43 -23.04 -2.53
N PHE A 170 -3.67 -24.05 -1.69
CA PHE A 170 -3.59 -25.47 -2.07
C PHE A 170 -4.38 -26.34 -1.08
N GLU A 171 -4.94 -27.45 -1.56
CA GLU A 171 -5.55 -28.48 -0.69
C GLU A 171 -4.49 -29.35 -0.04
N LYS A 172 -3.43 -29.70 -0.79
CA LYS A 172 -2.25 -30.39 -0.26
C LYS A 172 -1.04 -29.47 -0.40
N PRO A 173 -0.34 -29.11 0.69
CA PRO A 173 0.87 -28.30 0.59
C PRO A 173 1.98 -29.05 -0.14
N LEU A 174 2.94 -28.27 -0.64
CA LEU A 174 4.23 -28.78 -1.07
C LEU A 174 4.95 -29.37 0.14
N GLU A 175 5.44 -30.60 0.03
CA GLU A 175 6.02 -31.33 1.15
C GLU A 175 7.34 -31.99 0.73
N PHE A 176 8.37 -31.92 1.56
CA PHE A 176 9.57 -32.72 1.32
C PHE A 176 9.26 -34.20 1.57
N LYS A 177 9.84 -35.11 0.79
CA LYS A 177 9.61 -36.55 0.97
C LYS A 177 10.14 -36.99 2.33
N GLY A 178 9.22 -37.36 3.22
CA GLY A 178 9.53 -37.67 4.62
C GLY A 178 9.20 -36.54 5.60
N GLY A 179 8.58 -35.44 5.13
CA GLY A 179 8.16 -34.30 5.94
C GLY A 179 9.31 -33.36 6.31
N ASP A 180 8.99 -32.38 7.15
CA ASP A 180 9.93 -31.32 7.55
C ASP A 180 11.12 -31.88 8.34
N GLU A 181 10.94 -32.91 9.18
CA GLU A 181 12.04 -33.54 9.92
C GLU A 181 13.08 -34.17 8.97
N ALA A 182 12.63 -34.83 7.90
CA ALA A 182 13.52 -35.40 6.90
C ALA A 182 14.23 -34.31 6.08
N LEU A 183 13.55 -33.19 5.81
CA LEU A 183 14.18 -32.03 5.19
C LEU A 183 15.28 -31.48 6.11
N GLN A 184 14.99 -31.22 7.38
CA GLN A 184 15.97 -30.69 8.33
C GLN A 184 17.18 -31.61 8.50
N ALA A 185 16.95 -32.93 8.60
CA ALA A 185 18.03 -33.91 8.66
C ALA A 185 18.88 -33.88 7.38
N TYR A 186 18.23 -33.82 6.21
CA TYR A 186 18.92 -33.73 4.92
C TYR A 186 19.76 -32.46 4.82
N LEU A 187 19.20 -31.29 5.16
CA LEU A 187 19.93 -30.03 5.12
C LEU A 187 21.10 -30.05 6.10
N THR A 188 20.92 -30.53 7.33
CA THR A 188 21.99 -30.59 8.34
C THR A 188 23.13 -31.53 7.93
N GLU A 189 22.81 -32.71 7.39
CA GLU A 189 23.81 -33.69 6.96
C GLU A 189 24.62 -33.22 5.73
N ASN A 190 24.01 -32.39 4.88
CA ASN A 190 24.59 -32.01 3.58
C ASN A 190 25.06 -30.54 3.54
N LEU A 191 24.87 -29.76 4.60
CA LEU A 191 25.33 -28.37 4.67
C LEU A 191 26.83 -28.33 4.93
N GLU A 192 27.59 -27.78 3.97
CA GLU A 192 29.02 -27.58 4.14
C GLU A 192 29.30 -26.17 4.67
N TYR A 193 30.10 -26.04 5.73
CA TYR A 193 30.53 -24.72 6.18
C TYR A 193 31.71 -24.21 5.31
N PRO A 194 31.59 -23.09 4.58
CA PRO A 194 32.65 -22.59 3.71
C PRO A 194 33.96 -22.26 4.45
N ALA A 195 35.09 -22.67 3.87
CA ALA A 195 36.39 -22.46 4.48
C ALA A 195 36.77 -20.96 4.65
N SER A 196 36.21 -20.08 3.82
CA SER A 196 36.40 -18.62 3.89
C SER A 196 35.99 -18.04 5.26
N GLY A 197 35.01 -18.65 5.94
CA GLY A 197 34.52 -18.19 7.23
C GLY A 197 35.29 -18.70 8.44
N ASN A 198 36.13 -19.72 8.30
CA ASN A 198 36.76 -20.42 9.44
C ASN A 198 37.63 -19.49 10.30
N ASP A 199 38.41 -18.62 9.68
CA ASP A 199 39.34 -17.73 10.41
C ASP A 199 38.61 -16.52 11.03
N SER A 200 37.49 -16.11 10.45
CA SER A 200 36.73 -14.93 10.87
C SER A 200 35.50 -15.28 11.72
N CYS A 201 35.25 -16.56 11.95
CA CYS A 201 34.06 -17.09 12.61
C CYS A 201 32.76 -16.50 12.05
N LEU A 202 32.65 -16.42 10.71
CA LEU A 202 31.44 -15.91 10.07
C LEU A 202 30.27 -16.82 10.41
N MET A 203 29.16 -16.26 10.86
CA MET A 203 28.00 -17.03 11.26
C MET A 203 26.72 -16.26 11.03
N GLY A 204 25.66 -16.99 10.77
CA GLY A 204 24.40 -16.37 10.39
C GLY A 204 23.39 -17.38 9.87
N ARG A 205 22.28 -16.83 9.38
CA ARG A 205 21.21 -17.59 8.76
C ARG A 205 20.95 -17.02 7.38
N ILE A 206 20.97 -17.90 6.39
CA ILE A 206 20.49 -17.59 5.03
C ILE A 206 19.11 -18.21 4.89
N GLU A 207 18.15 -17.39 4.49
CA GLU A 207 16.81 -17.85 4.12
C GLU A 207 16.67 -17.84 2.61
N LEU A 208 16.22 -18.97 2.06
CA LEU A 208 15.95 -19.12 0.65
C LEU A 208 14.47 -19.40 0.46
N GLN A 209 13.84 -18.73 -0.49
CA GLN A 209 12.56 -19.15 -1.01
C GLN A 209 12.80 -19.98 -2.26
N VAL A 210 12.44 -21.27 -2.23
CA VAL A 210 12.53 -22.15 -3.39
C VAL A 210 11.17 -22.31 -4.06
N MET A 211 11.14 -22.26 -5.38
CA MET A 211 10.01 -22.68 -6.19
C MET A 211 10.22 -24.12 -6.63
N VAL A 212 9.21 -24.96 -6.40
CA VAL A 212 9.22 -26.36 -6.81
C VAL A 212 8.10 -26.60 -7.82
N ARG A 213 8.47 -27.01 -9.04
CA ARG A 213 7.50 -27.38 -10.08
C ARG A 213 7.03 -28.82 -9.89
N PRO A 214 5.87 -29.21 -10.44
CA PRO A 214 5.42 -30.61 -10.45
C PRO A 214 6.41 -31.61 -11.07
N SER A 215 7.31 -31.15 -11.94
CA SER A 215 8.41 -31.95 -12.50
C SER A 215 9.47 -32.37 -11.48
N GLY A 216 9.46 -31.78 -10.27
CA GLY A 216 10.51 -31.91 -9.27
C GLY A 216 11.66 -30.92 -9.43
N GLU A 217 11.60 -30.03 -10.43
CA GLU A 217 12.58 -28.95 -10.62
C GLU A 217 12.48 -27.93 -9.48
N VAL A 218 13.64 -27.56 -8.93
CA VAL A 218 13.78 -26.58 -7.84
C VAL A 218 14.54 -25.37 -8.37
N ARG A 219 14.01 -24.17 -8.12
CA ARG A 219 14.67 -22.90 -8.43
C ARG A 219 14.65 -21.98 -7.22
N ILE A 220 15.69 -21.17 -7.07
CA ILE A 220 15.70 -20.10 -6.08
C ILE A 220 14.84 -18.95 -6.61
N LEU A 221 13.84 -18.55 -5.82
CA LEU A 221 13.05 -17.34 -6.05
C LEU A 221 13.69 -16.14 -5.37
N ASP A 222 14.11 -16.34 -4.12
CA ASP A 222 14.68 -15.30 -3.29
C ASP A 222 15.73 -15.89 -2.35
N LEU A 223 16.72 -15.07 -1.98
CA LEU A 223 17.77 -15.39 -1.02
C LEU A 223 18.01 -14.15 -0.16
N ILE A 224 17.79 -14.30 1.14
CA ILE A 224 18.00 -13.26 2.12
C ILE A 224 19.10 -13.72 3.07
N ASP A 225 20.19 -12.95 3.08
CA ASP A 225 21.28 -13.10 4.03
C ASP A 225 21.21 -12.00 5.07
N TYR A 226 20.79 -12.36 6.28
CA TYR A 226 20.64 -11.40 7.37
C TYR A 226 21.97 -11.05 8.04
N SER A 227 23.04 -11.79 7.78
CA SER A 227 24.31 -11.63 8.49
C SER A 227 25.41 -11.04 7.61
N GLY A 228 25.12 -10.82 6.32
CA GLY A 228 26.10 -10.28 5.37
C GLY A 228 27.30 -11.21 5.21
N LEU A 229 27.02 -12.51 5.13
CA LEU A 229 27.99 -13.54 4.78
C LEU A 229 28.50 -13.32 3.35
N ASP A 230 29.64 -13.94 3.05
CA ASP A 230 30.28 -13.80 1.74
C ASP A 230 29.63 -14.70 0.67
N PHE A 231 30.13 -14.55 -0.56
CA PHE A 231 29.62 -15.28 -1.73
C PHE A 231 29.74 -16.80 -1.62
N ASP A 232 30.71 -17.32 -0.86
CA ASP A 232 30.90 -18.77 -0.73
C ASP A 232 29.74 -19.39 0.09
N PHE A 233 29.22 -18.66 1.09
CA PHE A 233 28.02 -19.05 1.83
C PHE A 233 26.77 -19.02 0.94
N TRP A 234 26.64 -18.00 0.08
CA TRP A 234 25.51 -17.90 -0.84
C TRP A 234 25.54 -19.05 -1.86
N TYR A 235 26.72 -19.37 -2.39
CA TYR A 235 26.89 -20.48 -3.31
C TYR A 235 26.49 -21.81 -2.68
N GLU A 236 26.97 -22.08 -1.46
CA GLU A 236 26.60 -23.30 -0.74
C GLU A 236 25.10 -23.36 -0.47
N ALA A 237 24.50 -22.27 0.02
CA ALA A 237 23.07 -22.21 0.29
C ALA A 237 22.22 -22.53 -0.96
N ILE A 238 22.59 -21.96 -2.11
CA ILE A 238 21.94 -22.22 -3.41
C ILE A 238 22.17 -23.67 -3.86
N SER A 239 23.41 -24.16 -3.73
CA SER A 239 23.80 -25.52 -4.10
C SER A 239 22.98 -26.55 -3.31
N LEU A 240 22.96 -26.43 -1.98
CA LEU A 240 22.22 -27.31 -1.10
C LEU A 240 20.72 -27.24 -1.36
N ALA A 241 20.14 -26.04 -1.42
CA ALA A 241 18.71 -25.87 -1.66
C ALA A 241 18.27 -26.48 -3.01
N THR A 242 19.06 -26.30 -4.08
CA THR A 242 18.75 -26.87 -5.41
C THR A 242 19.04 -28.37 -5.50
N SER A 243 19.91 -28.93 -4.65
CA SER A 243 20.17 -30.39 -4.56
C SER A 243 18.94 -31.19 -4.09
N THR A 244 17.92 -30.51 -3.55
CA THR A 244 16.62 -31.09 -3.22
C THR A 244 15.76 -31.47 -4.44
N TYR A 245 16.27 -31.30 -5.66
CA TYR A 245 15.62 -31.71 -6.91
C TYR A 245 15.01 -33.12 -6.82
N GLY A 246 13.73 -33.24 -7.16
CA GLY A 246 13.01 -34.51 -7.17
C GLY A 246 12.73 -35.13 -5.79
N LYS A 247 13.08 -34.44 -4.69
CA LYS A 247 12.82 -34.89 -3.31
C LYS A 247 11.53 -34.32 -2.71
N TRP A 248 10.70 -33.67 -3.52
CA TRP A 248 9.45 -33.05 -3.07
C TRP A 248 8.23 -33.79 -3.61
N ASP A 249 7.18 -33.83 -2.81
CA ASP A 249 5.82 -34.14 -3.23
C ASP A 249 5.12 -32.81 -3.60
N PRO A 250 4.69 -32.64 -4.87
CA PRO A 250 4.11 -31.37 -5.31
C PRO A 250 2.86 -30.97 -4.54
N ALA A 251 2.65 -29.66 -4.42
CA ALA A 251 1.39 -29.10 -3.95
C ALA A 251 0.24 -29.48 -4.89
N VAL A 252 -0.97 -29.58 -4.34
CA VAL A 252 -2.20 -29.87 -5.09
C VAL A 252 -3.20 -28.74 -4.90
N PHE A 253 -3.69 -28.20 -6.01
CA PHE A 253 -4.78 -27.23 -6.06
C PHE A 253 -5.81 -27.68 -7.11
N GLU A 254 -7.08 -27.72 -6.74
CA GLU A 254 -8.20 -28.28 -7.48
C GLU A 254 -7.91 -29.68 -8.05
N GLY A 255 -7.23 -30.51 -7.27
CA GLY A 255 -6.85 -31.88 -7.67
C GLY A 255 -5.74 -31.95 -8.72
N ARG A 256 -5.11 -30.84 -9.08
CA ARG A 256 -3.97 -30.78 -10.01
C ARG A 256 -2.69 -30.49 -9.25
N GLN A 257 -1.59 -31.12 -9.67
CA GLN A 257 -0.27 -30.76 -9.17
C GLN A 257 0.10 -29.37 -9.68
N VAL A 258 0.51 -28.51 -8.76
CA VAL A 258 0.85 -27.11 -9.05
C VAL A 258 2.24 -26.76 -8.56
N THR A 259 2.82 -25.73 -9.17
CA THR A 259 4.07 -25.12 -8.71
C THR A 259 3.78 -24.33 -7.43
N ALA A 260 4.60 -24.53 -6.40
CA ALA A 260 4.48 -23.83 -5.14
C ALA A 260 5.86 -23.40 -4.62
N ALA A 261 5.86 -22.43 -3.71
CA ALA A 261 7.07 -21.99 -3.02
C ALA A 261 7.21 -22.64 -1.65
N TYR A 262 8.43 -22.81 -1.18
CA TYR A 262 8.77 -23.27 0.16
C TYR A 262 9.96 -22.47 0.70
N ASN A 263 9.95 -22.14 1.98
CA ASN A 263 11.03 -21.38 2.62
C ASN A 263 12.00 -22.34 3.31
N ILE A 264 13.28 -22.26 2.97
CA ILE A 264 14.37 -23.02 3.56
C ILE A 264 15.24 -22.07 4.37
N ALA A 265 15.58 -22.45 5.60
CA ALA A 265 16.48 -21.69 6.45
C ALA A 265 17.74 -22.51 6.73
N LEU A 266 18.91 -21.94 6.43
CA LEU A 266 20.20 -22.59 6.59
C LEU A 266 21.03 -21.83 7.64
N PRO A 267 21.28 -22.43 8.82
CA PRO A 267 22.16 -21.87 9.81
C PRO A 267 23.62 -22.21 9.48
N PHE A 268 24.46 -21.20 9.25
CA PHE A 268 25.89 -21.37 9.12
C PHE A 268 26.56 -21.09 10.45
N LEU A 269 26.98 -22.14 11.14
CA LEU A 269 27.67 -22.07 12.43
C LEU A 269 29.05 -22.74 12.30
N PRO A 270 30.15 -22.04 12.60
CA PRO A 270 31.48 -22.63 12.54
C PRO A 270 31.68 -23.67 13.65
N GLU A 271 32.16 -24.86 13.29
CA GLU A 271 32.52 -25.91 14.25
C GLU A 271 33.95 -25.77 14.78
N ALA A 272 34.75 -24.86 14.22
CA ALA A 272 36.14 -24.66 14.62
C ALA A 272 36.23 -24.35 16.14
N PRO A 273 37.13 -25.00 16.91
CA PRO A 273 37.23 -24.80 18.35
C PRO A 273 37.44 -23.35 18.77
N GLY A 274 38.13 -22.55 17.95
CA GLY A 274 38.36 -21.12 18.18
C GLY A 274 37.10 -20.24 18.09
N CYS A 275 36.04 -20.73 17.44
CA CYS A 275 34.80 -19.98 17.21
C CYS A 275 33.68 -20.32 18.21
N GLN A 276 33.84 -21.38 19.01
CA GLN A 276 32.77 -21.91 19.87
C GLN A 276 32.23 -20.89 20.87
N GLU A 277 33.07 -20.00 21.40
CA GLU A 277 32.58 -18.95 22.30
C GLU A 277 31.72 -17.93 21.57
N ARG A 278 32.12 -17.53 20.36
CA ARG A 278 31.34 -16.61 19.52
C ARG A 278 30.02 -17.26 19.07
N VAL A 279 30.01 -18.57 18.83
CA VAL A 279 28.78 -19.33 18.54
C VAL A 279 27.81 -19.28 19.71
N LYS A 280 28.26 -19.49 20.95
CA LYS A 280 27.39 -19.37 22.14
C LYS A 280 26.83 -17.95 22.31
N GLU A 281 27.63 -16.92 22.02
CA GLU A 281 27.15 -15.54 22.02
C GLU A 281 26.05 -15.36 20.97
N PHE A 282 26.19 -15.95 19.78
CA PHE A 282 25.18 -15.90 18.72
C PHE A 282 23.89 -16.63 19.10
N GLU A 283 23.99 -17.81 19.69
CA GLU A 283 22.84 -18.55 20.22
C GLU A 283 22.11 -17.75 21.32
N THR A 284 22.87 -17.08 22.19
CA THR A 284 22.30 -16.20 23.23
C THR A 284 21.59 -15.00 22.61
N ALA A 285 22.17 -14.37 21.59
CA ALA A 285 21.54 -13.25 20.88
C ALA A 285 20.25 -13.69 20.16
N ASN A 286 20.23 -14.89 19.55
CA ASN A 286 19.02 -15.45 18.96
C ASN A 286 17.91 -15.67 20.00
N ALA A 287 18.25 -16.24 21.16
CA ALA A 287 17.29 -16.46 22.23
C ALA A 287 16.72 -15.14 22.78
N LEU A 288 17.56 -14.11 22.91
CA LEU A 288 17.13 -12.76 23.28
C LEU A 288 16.20 -12.14 22.23
N ALA A 289 16.51 -12.31 20.94
CA ALA A 289 15.67 -11.79 19.87
C ALA A 289 14.29 -12.47 19.85
N GLU A 290 14.26 -13.79 20.02
CA GLU A 290 13.02 -14.58 20.11
C GLU A 290 12.19 -14.19 21.35
N GLU A 291 12.82 -14.08 22.52
CA GLU A 291 12.17 -13.59 23.74
C GLU A 291 11.60 -12.18 23.52
N GLY A 292 12.36 -11.31 22.87
CA GLY A 292 11.95 -9.94 22.57
C GLY A 292 10.74 -9.86 21.65
N ALA A 293 10.69 -10.67 20.59
CA ALA A 293 9.53 -10.75 19.70
C ALA A 293 8.29 -11.28 20.45
N ASN A 294 8.44 -12.35 21.24
CA ASN A 294 7.34 -12.92 22.00
C ASN A 294 6.76 -11.93 23.03
N LEU A 295 7.60 -11.15 23.71
CA LEU A 295 7.18 -10.08 24.62
C LEU A 295 6.47 -8.94 23.87
N PHE A 296 6.93 -8.61 22.67
CA PHE A 296 6.28 -7.59 21.86
C PHE A 296 4.86 -8.03 21.45
N ASP A 297 4.72 -9.27 20.98
CA ASP A 297 3.46 -9.87 20.57
C ASP A 297 2.49 -10.07 21.75
N SER A 298 3.00 -10.31 22.96
CA SER A 298 2.19 -10.37 24.18
C SER A 298 1.74 -8.99 24.70
N GLY A 299 2.22 -7.90 24.10
CA GLY A 299 1.89 -6.52 24.47
C GLY A 299 2.87 -5.87 25.45
N GLU A 300 3.91 -6.58 25.92
CA GLU A 300 5.00 -6.04 26.74
C GLU A 300 6.06 -5.36 25.86
N LYS A 301 5.63 -4.36 25.08
CA LYS A 301 6.39 -3.76 23.97
C LYS A 301 7.78 -3.25 24.37
N GLU A 302 7.88 -2.50 25.46
CA GLU A 302 9.15 -1.95 25.94
C GLU A 302 10.13 -3.04 26.39
N ALA A 303 9.63 -4.08 27.07
CA ALA A 303 10.46 -5.21 27.47
C ALA A 303 10.93 -6.00 26.24
N GLY A 304 10.07 -6.16 25.23
CA GLY A 304 10.43 -6.77 23.96
C GLY A 304 11.55 -6.01 23.24
N VAL A 305 11.42 -4.69 23.13
CA VAL A 305 12.45 -3.81 22.53
C VAL A 305 13.78 -3.86 23.31
N GLU A 306 13.74 -3.97 24.63
CA GLU A 306 14.96 -4.09 25.46
C GLU A 306 15.72 -5.38 25.12
N LYS A 307 15.02 -6.51 25.02
CA LYS A 307 15.61 -7.80 24.63
C LYS A 307 16.18 -7.78 23.21
N LEU A 308 15.44 -7.20 22.27
CA LEU A 308 15.93 -6.98 20.90
C LEU A 308 17.17 -6.09 20.88
N SER A 309 17.21 -5.06 21.73
CA SER A 309 18.38 -4.18 21.85
C SER A 309 19.61 -4.89 22.40
N GLN A 310 19.43 -5.83 23.33
CA GLN A 310 20.52 -6.69 23.81
C GLN A 310 21.05 -7.59 22.68
N ALA A 311 20.17 -8.20 21.87
CA ALA A 311 20.58 -8.99 20.72
C ALA A 311 21.35 -8.14 19.67
N VAL A 312 20.85 -6.95 19.32
CA VAL A 312 21.52 -6.01 18.41
C VAL A 312 22.87 -5.56 18.98
N ALA A 313 22.99 -5.34 20.29
CA ALA A 313 24.26 -4.97 20.90
C ALA A 313 25.34 -6.07 20.75
N MET A 314 24.93 -7.34 20.79
CA MET A 314 25.84 -8.49 20.59
C MET A 314 26.24 -8.68 19.12
N PHE A 315 25.32 -8.41 18.19
CA PHE A 315 25.51 -8.53 16.74
C PHE A 315 24.89 -7.33 16.01
N PRO A 316 25.57 -6.17 15.97
CA PRO A 316 25.00 -4.93 15.45
C PRO A 316 24.77 -4.92 13.94
N ASN A 317 25.41 -5.84 13.20
CA ASN A 317 25.24 -6.00 11.76
C ASN A 317 24.37 -7.21 11.39
N ASN A 318 23.57 -7.73 12.33
CA ASN A 318 22.57 -8.75 12.01
C ASN A 318 21.27 -8.05 11.61
N ALA A 319 20.96 -8.09 10.32
CA ALA A 319 19.77 -7.48 9.74
C ALA A 319 18.48 -8.06 10.33
N ASN A 320 18.43 -9.34 10.72
CA ASN A 320 17.21 -9.92 11.29
C ASN A 320 16.85 -9.23 12.61
N TYR A 321 17.82 -9.07 13.51
CA TYR A 321 17.57 -8.38 14.79
C TYR A 321 17.21 -6.91 14.58
N LEU A 322 17.85 -6.24 13.62
CA LEU A 322 17.53 -4.86 13.24
C LEU A 322 16.11 -4.76 12.64
N LEU A 323 15.71 -5.69 11.79
CA LEU A 323 14.36 -5.72 11.22
C LEU A 323 13.30 -5.92 12.30
N MET A 324 13.51 -6.89 13.20
CA MET A 324 12.61 -7.15 14.33
C MET A 324 12.47 -5.92 15.23
N ARG A 325 13.58 -5.28 15.60
CA ARG A 325 13.57 -4.08 16.46
C ARG A 325 13.03 -2.84 15.75
N GLY A 326 13.40 -2.65 14.49
CA GLY A 326 12.90 -1.58 13.64
C GLY A 326 11.38 -1.67 13.44
N GLN A 327 10.84 -2.86 13.21
CA GLN A 327 9.40 -3.09 13.13
C GLN A 327 8.72 -2.80 14.48
N ALA A 328 9.30 -3.28 15.59
CA ALA A 328 8.79 -2.97 16.92
C ALA A 328 8.74 -1.45 17.19
N TYR A 329 9.75 -0.69 16.75
CA TYR A 329 9.75 0.78 16.83
C TYR A 329 8.66 1.42 15.97
N LEU A 330 8.44 0.94 14.74
CA LEU A 330 7.33 1.43 13.89
C LEU A 330 5.97 1.26 14.57
N ASP A 331 5.73 0.07 15.14
CA ASP A 331 4.49 -0.28 15.82
C ASP A 331 4.30 0.46 17.17
N MET A 332 5.34 1.16 17.62
CA MET A 332 5.34 2.08 18.76
C MET A 332 5.36 3.57 18.34
N ASN A 333 5.27 3.87 17.04
CA ASN A 333 5.41 5.23 16.46
C ASN A 333 6.76 5.91 16.78
N ARG A 334 7.82 5.12 16.97
CA ARG A 334 9.20 5.59 17.20
C ARG A 334 9.95 5.64 15.86
N PHE A 335 9.55 6.57 15.00
CA PHE A 335 9.96 6.60 13.59
C PHE A 335 11.45 6.86 13.37
N GLY A 336 12.12 7.62 14.25
CA GLY A 336 13.56 7.87 14.17
C GLY A 336 14.36 6.60 14.40
N GLU A 337 14.10 5.90 15.51
CA GLU A 337 14.79 4.64 15.81
C GLU A 337 14.46 3.54 14.79
N ALA A 338 13.20 3.50 14.31
CA ALA A 338 12.82 2.61 13.22
C ALA A 338 13.59 2.91 11.93
N CYS A 339 13.74 4.18 11.56
CA CYS A 339 14.46 4.60 10.38
C CYS A 339 15.93 4.15 10.43
N GLU A 340 16.60 4.31 11.58
CA GLU A 340 17.99 3.89 11.77
C GLU A 340 18.17 2.38 11.55
N ASP A 341 17.38 1.56 12.25
CA ASP A 341 17.48 0.10 12.19
C ASP A 341 17.14 -0.44 10.80
N LEU A 342 16.02 0.01 10.21
CA LEU A 342 15.56 -0.48 8.91
C LEU A 342 16.48 -0.01 7.77
N THR A 343 17.08 1.18 7.88
CA THR A 343 18.11 1.64 6.93
C THR A 343 19.35 0.78 6.98
N LEU A 344 19.80 0.41 8.19
CA LEU A 344 20.97 -0.47 8.35
C LEU A 344 20.68 -1.88 7.86
N ALA A 345 19.53 -2.45 8.24
CA ALA A 345 19.09 -3.76 7.78
C ALA A 345 19.08 -3.84 6.25
N ARG A 346 18.46 -2.85 5.57
CA ARG A 346 18.45 -2.76 4.10
C ARG A 346 19.84 -2.81 3.48
N ARG A 347 20.83 -2.15 4.09
CA ARG A 347 22.22 -2.15 3.56
C ARG A 347 22.88 -3.52 3.67
N ILE A 348 22.50 -4.32 4.67
CA ILE A 348 23.09 -5.63 4.94
C ILE A 348 22.44 -6.70 4.04
N CYS A 349 21.12 -6.79 4.03
CA CYS A 349 20.39 -7.88 3.35
C CYS A 349 19.82 -7.52 1.97
N PHE A 350 20.02 -6.29 1.48
CA PHE A 350 19.60 -5.80 0.16
C PHE A 350 18.10 -5.97 -0.16
N ILE A 351 17.27 -6.11 0.87
CA ILE A 351 15.81 -6.20 0.74
C ILE A 351 15.25 -4.90 0.14
N ASP A 352 14.57 -5.00 -1.00
CA ASP A 352 14.13 -3.87 -1.82
C ASP A 352 12.69 -3.42 -1.54
N TRP A 353 11.84 -4.24 -0.91
CA TRP A 353 10.45 -3.88 -0.63
C TRP A 353 10.31 -2.64 0.27
N TYR A 354 11.35 -2.33 1.06
CA TYR A 354 11.44 -1.12 1.87
C TYR A 354 11.71 0.16 1.07
N ASP A 355 12.13 0.09 -0.19
CA ASP A 355 12.55 1.27 -0.98
C ASP A 355 11.44 2.31 -1.15
N GLY A 356 10.18 1.86 -1.23
CA GLY A 356 9.02 2.74 -1.29
C GLY A 356 8.59 3.31 0.07
N VAL A 357 8.89 2.61 1.17
CA VAL A 357 8.33 2.87 2.50
C VAL A 357 9.32 3.62 3.40
N LEU A 358 10.61 3.30 3.33
CA LEU A 358 11.65 3.97 4.11
C LEU A 358 11.64 5.49 3.98
N PRO A 359 11.49 6.09 2.78
CA PRO A 359 11.40 7.54 2.66
C PRO A 359 10.18 8.15 3.35
N VAL A 360 9.13 7.37 3.60
CA VAL A 360 7.94 7.82 4.34
C VAL A 360 8.21 7.73 5.83
N ILE A 361 8.76 6.62 6.31
CA ILE A 361 9.13 6.40 7.72
C ILE A 361 10.11 7.49 8.19
N CYS A 362 11.21 7.65 7.44
CA CYS A 362 12.31 8.54 7.80
C CYS A 362 12.00 10.04 7.63
N LYS A 363 10.83 10.41 7.12
CA LYS A 363 10.39 11.82 7.00
C LYS A 363 9.50 12.29 8.14
N GLN A 364 9.11 11.40 9.05
CA GLN A 364 8.26 11.73 10.19
C GLN A 364 9.04 12.24 11.41
N GLU A 365 10.31 12.62 11.23
CA GLU A 365 11.19 13.21 12.24
C GLU A 365 10.84 14.67 12.60
#